data_AF-A0A7F8K8P1-F1
#
_entry.id   AF-A0A7F8K8P1-F1
#
_cell.length_a   1.000
_cell.length_b   1.000
_cell.length_c   1.000
_cell.angle_alpha   90.00
_cell.angle_beta   90.00
_cell.angle_gamma   90.00
#
_symmetry.space_group_name_H-M   'P 1'
#
loop_
_entity.id
_entity.type
_entity.pdbx_description
1 polymer ?
#
loop_
_entity_poly.entity_id
_entity_poly.type
_entity_poly.pdbx_seq_one_letter_code
_entity_poly.pdbx_strand_id
1 'polypeptide(L)'
;MEFLQELNNDVSGNFVEESPENLLDNDPSFFCRFTIVVATQLPESTLLRLADILWSSQIPLLICRTYGLVGYMRIIIKEHPVIESHPDNALEDLRLDKPFPELREHFQSYDLDHMEKKDHSHTPWIVIIAKYLAQWYSETNGRIPKTYKEKEDFRDLIRQGILKNENGAPEDEENFEEAIKNVNTALNITQIPSSIEDIFNDDRCINITKQTPTFWILARALKEFVAKEGQGNLPVRGTIPDMIADSGKYIKLQNVYREKAKKDAAAVGNHVAKLLQSIGQAPESISEKELKLLCSNSAFLRVVRCRSLAEEYGLHTVNKDEIISSMDNPDNEIVLYLMLRAVDRFHKQHGRYPGVSNYQVEEDIGKLKSCLTGFLQEYGLSIIVKDDYVHEFCRYGAAEPHTIAAFLGGAAAQEVIKVITKQFVIFNNTYIYSGMSQTSATFQL
;
A
#
# COMPACT_ATOMS: atom_id res chain seq x y z
N MET A 1 -3.93 19.33 -27.50
CA MET A 1 -3.12 19.84 -26.36
C MET A 1 -3.54 21.24 -25.93
N GLU A 2 -4.04 22.09 -26.83
CA GLU A 2 -4.38 23.50 -26.56
C GLU A 2 -5.20 23.70 -25.27
N PHE A 3 -6.37 23.07 -25.12
CA PHE A 3 -7.21 23.23 -23.93
C PHE A 3 -6.62 22.66 -22.63
N LEU A 4 -5.79 21.62 -22.70
CA LEU A 4 -5.16 21.04 -21.51
C LEU A 4 -4.07 21.96 -20.95
N GLN A 5 -3.37 22.68 -21.84
CA GLN A 5 -2.32 23.61 -21.46
C GLN A 5 -2.86 24.83 -20.69
N GLU A 6 -4.11 25.22 -20.94
CA GLU A 6 -4.79 26.32 -20.24
C GLU A 6 -5.07 26.01 -18.76
N LEU A 7 -5.05 24.73 -18.35
CA LEU A 7 -5.34 24.35 -16.97
C LEU A 7 -4.25 24.77 -15.99
N ASN A 8 -2.98 24.79 -16.42
CA ASN A 8 -1.86 25.18 -15.57
C ASN A 8 -0.66 25.65 -16.41
N ASN A 9 -0.30 26.93 -16.26
CA ASN A 9 0.82 27.55 -16.96
C ASN A 9 2.20 27.07 -16.48
N ASP A 10 2.28 26.42 -15.33
CA ASP A 10 3.53 25.84 -14.80
C ASP A 10 3.87 24.48 -15.42
N VAL A 11 2.95 23.90 -16.22
CA VAL A 11 3.13 22.62 -16.91
C VAL A 11 3.47 22.89 -18.37
N SER A 12 4.45 22.20 -18.94
CA SER A 12 4.80 22.31 -20.37
C SER A 12 4.25 21.14 -21.18
N GLY A 13 3.21 21.38 -21.97
CA GLY A 13 2.57 20.40 -22.84
C GLY A 13 3.20 20.34 -24.24
N ASN A 14 3.35 19.14 -24.79
CA ASN A 14 3.82 18.88 -26.15
C ASN A 14 3.01 17.72 -26.78
N PHE A 15 3.01 17.61 -28.10
CA PHE A 15 2.38 16.48 -28.81
C PHE A 15 3.18 16.05 -30.03
N VAL A 16 2.91 14.83 -30.51
CA VAL A 16 3.43 14.26 -31.75
C VAL A 16 2.23 13.73 -32.53
N GLU A 17 2.09 14.13 -33.79
CA GLU A 17 1.00 13.69 -34.68
C GLU A 17 1.32 12.35 -35.35
N GLU A 18 1.66 11.34 -34.55
CA GLU A 18 1.95 9.98 -35.00
C GLU A 18 1.20 8.93 -34.17
N SER A 19 0.92 7.78 -34.79
CA SER A 19 0.37 6.64 -34.06
C SER A 19 1.47 5.97 -33.22
N PRO A 20 1.11 5.28 -32.12
CA PRO A 20 2.07 4.48 -31.37
C PRO A 20 2.78 3.45 -32.25
N GLU A 21 2.09 2.83 -33.22
CA GLU A 21 2.71 1.84 -34.11
C GLU A 21 3.84 2.44 -34.96
N ASN A 22 3.62 3.63 -35.54
CA ASN A 22 4.64 4.32 -36.32
C ASN A 22 5.87 4.66 -35.45
N LEU A 23 5.64 5.13 -34.22
CA LEU A 23 6.73 5.42 -33.28
C LEU A 23 7.47 4.14 -32.88
N LEU A 24 6.75 3.05 -32.64
CA LEU A 24 7.34 1.75 -32.32
C LEU A 24 8.11 1.12 -33.49
N ASP A 25 7.80 1.47 -34.74
CA ASP A 25 8.54 1.05 -35.93
C ASP A 25 9.81 1.89 -36.14
N ASN A 26 9.70 3.21 -35.96
CA ASN A 26 10.75 4.16 -36.36
C ASN A 26 11.71 4.54 -35.22
N ASP A 27 11.21 4.75 -34.01
CA ASP A 27 11.99 5.10 -32.82
C ASP A 27 11.41 4.43 -31.55
N PRO A 28 11.69 3.13 -31.34
CA PRO A 28 11.24 2.42 -30.13
C PRO A 28 11.72 3.06 -28.82
N SER A 29 12.83 3.80 -28.88
CA SER A 29 13.44 4.46 -27.72
C SER A 29 12.73 5.77 -27.35
N PHE A 30 11.82 6.26 -28.19
CA PHE A 30 11.07 7.49 -27.98
C PHE A 30 10.49 7.57 -26.57
N PHE A 31 9.92 6.47 -26.07
CA PHE A 31 9.25 6.40 -24.79
C PHE A 31 10.19 6.36 -23.57
N CYS A 32 11.50 6.15 -23.76
CA CYS A 32 12.47 6.11 -22.67
C CYS A 32 12.70 7.48 -22.01
N ARG A 33 12.20 8.57 -22.61
CA ARG A 33 12.31 9.93 -22.07
C ARG A 33 11.28 10.26 -20.98
N PHE A 34 10.27 9.41 -20.79
CA PHE A 34 9.16 9.68 -19.87
C PHE A 34 9.34 8.93 -18.55
N THR A 35 8.93 9.57 -17.45
CA THR A 35 8.88 8.93 -16.13
C THR A 35 7.85 7.79 -16.07
N ILE A 36 6.75 7.94 -16.80
CA ILE A 36 5.65 6.98 -16.92
C ILE A 36 4.93 7.21 -18.24
N VAL A 37 4.46 6.14 -18.86
CA VAL A 37 3.63 6.18 -20.07
C VAL A 37 2.21 5.78 -19.70
N VAL A 38 1.23 6.59 -20.11
CA VAL A 38 -0.19 6.28 -19.96
C VAL A 38 -0.77 6.01 -21.34
N ALA A 39 -1.28 4.79 -21.54
CA ALA A 39 -1.84 4.34 -22.81
C ALA A 39 -3.36 4.17 -22.69
N THR A 40 -4.13 4.87 -23.54
CA THR A 40 -5.59 4.83 -23.53
C THR A 40 -6.14 4.28 -24.85
N GLN A 41 -7.24 3.52 -24.78
CA GLN A 41 -8.02 3.07 -25.94
C GLN A 41 -7.21 2.34 -27.04
N LEU A 42 -6.09 1.69 -26.68
CA LEU A 42 -5.25 0.97 -27.64
C LEU A 42 -5.74 -0.47 -27.86
N PRO A 43 -5.58 -1.02 -29.09
CA PRO A 43 -5.89 -2.41 -29.36
C PRO A 43 -4.82 -3.35 -28.77
N GLU A 44 -5.21 -4.61 -28.56
CA GLU A 44 -4.38 -5.66 -27.95
C GLU A 44 -2.98 -5.76 -28.58
N SER A 45 -2.87 -5.73 -29.92
CA SER A 45 -1.58 -5.88 -30.62
C SER A 45 -0.60 -4.77 -30.29
N THR A 46 -1.06 -3.52 -30.30
CA THR A 46 -0.24 -2.35 -29.98
C THR A 46 0.16 -2.37 -28.51
N LEU A 47 -0.76 -2.75 -27.61
CA LEU A 47 -0.49 -2.83 -26.17
C LEU A 47 0.58 -3.85 -25.84
N LEU A 48 0.50 -5.05 -26.41
CA LEU A 48 1.50 -6.10 -26.18
C LEU A 48 2.89 -5.68 -26.65
N ARG A 49 2.97 -5.06 -27.84
CA ARG A 49 4.21 -4.55 -28.39
C ARG A 49 4.80 -3.41 -27.54
N LEU A 50 3.97 -2.45 -27.14
CA LEU A 50 4.39 -1.34 -26.29
C LEU A 50 4.85 -1.83 -24.91
N ALA A 51 4.09 -2.73 -24.28
CA ALA A 51 4.40 -3.26 -22.96
C ALA A 51 5.74 -3.99 -22.93
N ASP A 52 6.08 -4.78 -23.96
CA ASP A 52 7.36 -5.49 -24.04
C ASP A 52 8.56 -4.53 -24.09
N ILE A 53 8.46 -3.48 -24.90
CA ILE A 53 9.53 -2.46 -25.03
C ILE A 53 9.70 -1.68 -23.73
N LEU A 54 8.61 -1.22 -23.11
CA LEU A 54 8.67 -0.46 -21.86
C LEU A 54 9.13 -1.32 -20.68
N TRP A 55 8.71 -2.59 -20.63
CA TRP A 55 9.17 -3.55 -19.63
C TRP A 55 10.68 -3.77 -19.70
N SER A 56 11.20 -4.02 -20.91
CA SER A 56 12.64 -4.20 -21.14
C SER A 56 13.44 -2.94 -20.79
N SER A 57 12.85 -1.76 -21.04
CA SER A 57 13.46 -0.45 -20.76
C SER A 57 13.25 0.03 -19.32
N GLN A 58 12.56 -0.75 -18.46
CA GLN A 58 12.22 -0.38 -17.08
C GLN A 58 11.39 0.90 -16.95
N ILE A 59 10.54 1.19 -17.94
CA ILE A 59 9.64 2.34 -17.93
C ILE A 59 8.25 1.92 -17.42
N PRO A 60 7.71 2.57 -16.37
CA PRO A 60 6.35 2.35 -15.90
C PRO A 60 5.31 2.56 -17.00
N LEU A 61 4.35 1.64 -17.10
CA LEU A 61 3.21 1.72 -18.01
C LEU A 61 1.90 1.61 -17.23
N LEU A 62 0.97 2.52 -17.50
CA LEU A 62 -0.42 2.42 -17.07
C LEU A 62 -1.32 2.34 -18.30
N ILE A 63 -2.04 1.23 -18.45
CA ILE A 63 -3.00 1.04 -19.53
C ILE A 63 -4.39 1.34 -18.97
N CYS A 64 -5.16 2.17 -19.66
CA CYS A 64 -6.53 2.51 -19.30
C CYS A 64 -7.46 2.27 -20.49
N ARG A 65 -8.63 1.69 -20.24
CA ARG A 65 -9.65 1.52 -21.27
C ARG A 65 -11.05 1.74 -20.73
N THR A 66 -11.83 2.53 -21.45
CA THR A 66 -13.27 2.67 -21.26
C THR A 66 -13.98 1.91 -22.37
N TYR A 67 -14.90 1.03 -22.01
CA TYR A 67 -15.73 0.29 -22.97
C TYR A 67 -17.17 0.18 -22.46
N GLY A 68 -18.05 1.01 -22.99
CA GLY A 68 -19.41 1.17 -22.45
C GLY A 68 -19.39 1.60 -21.00
N LEU A 69 -20.04 0.84 -20.12
CA LEU A 69 -20.04 1.11 -18.68
C LEU A 69 -18.90 0.42 -17.92
N VAL A 70 -17.87 -0.07 -18.61
CA VAL A 70 -16.72 -0.73 -17.99
C VAL A 70 -15.49 0.18 -18.02
N GLY A 71 -14.85 0.35 -16.86
CA GLY A 71 -13.51 0.92 -16.74
C GLY A 71 -12.49 -0.18 -16.47
N TYR A 72 -11.40 -0.18 -17.24
CA TYR A 72 -10.28 -1.10 -17.11
C TYR A 72 -8.99 -0.30 -16.88
N MET A 73 -8.19 -0.73 -15.91
CA MET A 73 -6.89 -0.14 -15.64
C MET A 73 -5.87 -1.22 -15.29
N ARG A 74 -4.67 -1.14 -15.89
CA ARG A 74 -3.61 -2.13 -15.72
C ARG A 74 -2.26 -1.44 -15.53
N ILE A 75 -1.64 -1.63 -14.35
CA ILE A 75 -0.37 -1.01 -13.98
C ILE A 75 0.81 -1.98 -14.09
N ILE A 76 1.79 -1.66 -14.93
CA ILE A 76 2.92 -2.54 -15.23
C ILE A 76 4.20 -1.86 -14.78
N ILE A 77 4.68 -2.29 -13.61
CA ILE A 77 5.96 -1.86 -13.03
C ILE A 77 6.65 -3.08 -12.45
N LYS A 78 7.88 -3.35 -12.91
CA LYS A 78 8.66 -4.53 -12.49
C LYS A 78 8.90 -4.54 -10.99
N GLU A 79 9.23 -3.39 -10.42
CA GLU A 79 9.34 -3.20 -8.97
C GLU A 79 9.09 -1.74 -8.59
N HIS A 80 8.20 -1.52 -7.64
CA HIS A 80 7.87 -0.22 -7.08
C HIS A 80 8.01 -0.25 -5.55
N PRO A 81 9.21 0.02 -5.01
CA PRO A 81 9.42 0.10 -3.58
C PRO A 81 9.07 1.49 -3.04
N VAL A 82 8.38 1.52 -1.90
CA VAL A 82 7.86 2.72 -1.24
C VAL A 82 8.26 2.73 0.23
N ILE A 83 8.77 3.87 0.69
CA ILE A 83 9.06 4.12 2.11
C ILE A 83 7.85 4.80 2.76
N GLU A 84 7.33 5.86 2.15
CA GLU A 84 6.26 6.69 2.70
C GLU A 84 4.88 6.21 2.20
N SER A 85 4.41 5.10 2.75
CA SER A 85 3.19 4.43 2.30
C SER A 85 1.89 5.03 2.84
N HIS A 86 1.96 5.98 3.79
CA HIS A 86 0.82 6.67 4.40
C HIS A 86 -0.30 5.72 4.86
N PRO A 87 -0.06 4.85 5.86
CA PRO A 87 -1.08 3.96 6.39
C PRO A 87 -2.22 4.74 7.08
N ASP A 88 -3.47 4.47 6.73
CA ASP A 88 -4.64 5.17 7.29
C ASP A 88 -4.78 4.99 8.81
N ASN A 89 -4.62 3.76 9.29
CA ASN A 89 -4.71 3.40 10.70
C ASN A 89 -3.53 2.50 11.06
N ALA A 90 -2.51 3.08 11.68
CA ALA A 90 -1.38 2.34 12.20
C ALA A 90 -1.45 2.25 13.72
N LEU A 91 -1.05 1.10 14.28
CA LEU A 91 -0.83 0.99 15.71
C LEU A 91 0.36 1.86 16.13
N GLU A 92 0.25 2.45 17.31
CA GLU A 92 1.31 3.25 17.90
C GLU A 92 2.47 2.40 18.40
N ASP A 93 3.69 2.94 18.27
CA ASP A 93 4.93 2.26 18.67
C ASP A 93 5.30 2.62 20.12
N LEU A 94 4.43 2.24 21.07
CA LEU A 94 4.52 2.67 22.48
C LEU A 94 5.53 1.87 23.30
N ARG A 95 6.03 0.74 22.81
CA ARG A 95 7.05 -0.09 23.49
C ARG A 95 6.73 -0.44 24.94
N LEU A 96 5.45 -0.51 25.34
CA LEU A 96 5.06 -0.85 26.71
C LEU A 96 5.35 -2.31 27.06
N ASP A 97 5.30 -3.20 26.07
CA ASP A 97 5.65 -4.61 26.20
C ASP A 97 7.17 -4.85 26.22
N LYS A 98 7.94 -4.00 25.52
CA LYS A 98 9.40 -4.04 25.44
C LYS A 98 10.02 -2.66 25.70
N PRO A 99 9.93 -2.13 26.94
CA PRO A 99 10.39 -0.78 27.23
C PRO A 99 11.92 -0.69 27.14
N PHE A 100 12.41 0.30 26.40
CA PHE A 100 13.82 0.64 26.32
C PHE A 100 14.31 1.32 27.62
N PRO A 101 15.62 1.35 27.90
CA PRO A 101 16.15 1.80 29.20
C PRO A 101 15.63 3.17 29.64
N GLU A 102 15.72 4.16 28.76
CA GLU A 102 15.34 5.54 29.03
C GLU A 102 13.82 5.67 29.30
N LEU A 103 12.99 4.85 28.66
CA LEU A 103 11.55 4.80 28.90
C LEU A 103 11.22 4.18 30.26
N ARG A 104 11.93 3.12 30.64
CA ARG A 104 11.77 2.49 31.96
C ARG A 104 12.16 3.44 33.09
N GLU A 105 13.28 4.15 32.95
CA GLU A 105 13.71 5.19 33.89
C GLU A 105 12.66 6.30 33.99
N HIS A 106 12.11 6.74 32.85
CA HIS A 106 11.04 7.73 32.84
C HIS A 106 9.81 7.26 33.63
N PHE A 107 9.33 6.04 33.39
CA PHE A 107 8.20 5.47 34.14
C PHE A 107 8.51 5.32 35.63
N GLN A 108 9.73 4.93 36.00
CA GLN A 108 10.14 4.83 37.40
C GLN A 108 10.13 6.18 38.13
N SER A 109 10.33 7.30 37.43
CA SER A 109 10.34 8.63 38.05
C SER A 109 8.98 9.14 38.53
N TYR A 110 7.88 8.47 38.18
CA TYR A 110 6.53 8.80 38.67
C TYR A 110 6.21 7.98 39.92
N ASP A 111 5.53 8.58 40.89
CA ASP A 111 5.00 7.89 42.07
C ASP A 111 3.51 8.24 42.16
N LEU A 112 2.65 7.36 41.65
CA LEU A 112 1.20 7.64 41.57
C LEU A 112 0.55 7.69 42.96
N ASP A 113 1.11 6.99 43.94
CA ASP A 113 0.53 6.86 45.28
C ASP A 113 0.75 8.13 46.13
N HIS A 114 1.80 8.90 45.83
CA HIS A 114 2.21 10.07 46.60
C HIS A 114 2.10 11.39 45.83
N MET A 115 1.37 11.41 44.71
CA MET A 115 1.13 12.61 43.91
C MET A 115 0.01 13.48 44.48
N GLU A 116 0.14 14.81 44.31
CA GLU A 116 -0.98 15.71 44.54
C GLU A 116 -2.13 15.41 43.57
N LYS A 117 -3.38 15.64 43.98
CA LYS A 117 -4.58 15.37 43.17
C LYS A 117 -4.48 15.94 41.74
N LYS A 118 -4.01 17.17 41.61
CA LYS A 118 -3.84 17.82 40.30
C LYS A 118 -2.78 17.12 39.45
N ASP A 119 -1.67 16.71 40.06
CA ASP A 119 -0.61 16.02 39.35
C ASP A 119 -1.04 14.61 38.90
N HIS A 120 -1.79 13.92 39.75
CA HIS A 120 -2.36 12.62 39.46
C HIS A 120 -3.30 12.67 38.24
N SER A 121 -4.26 13.61 38.23
CA SER A 121 -5.25 13.76 37.15
C SER A 121 -4.70 14.33 35.83
N HIS A 122 -3.46 14.83 35.82
CA HIS A 122 -2.77 15.33 34.62
C HIS A 122 -1.56 14.47 34.25
N THR A 123 -1.54 13.20 34.66
CA THR A 123 -0.50 12.24 34.28
C THR A 123 -0.85 11.56 32.95
N PRO A 124 0.08 11.50 31.99
CA PRO A 124 -0.15 10.84 30.70
C PRO A 124 -0.65 9.40 30.84
N TRP A 125 -1.67 9.00 30.07
CA TRP A 125 -2.24 7.65 30.17
C TRP A 125 -1.23 6.54 29.88
N ILE A 126 -0.21 6.79 29.04
CA ILE A 126 0.89 5.85 28.79
C ILE A 126 1.62 5.53 30.09
N VAL A 127 1.85 6.54 30.95
CA VAL A 127 2.50 6.36 32.26
C VAL A 127 1.59 5.59 33.20
N ILE A 128 0.28 5.88 33.20
CA ILE A 128 -0.71 5.13 33.98
C ILE A 128 -0.67 3.65 33.61
N ILE A 129 -0.82 3.32 32.32
CA ILE A 129 -0.76 1.93 31.86
C ILE A 129 0.57 1.30 32.24
N ALA A 130 1.71 1.98 32.05
CA ALA A 130 3.01 1.43 32.40
C ALA A 130 3.16 1.09 33.89
N LYS A 131 2.60 1.91 34.78
CA LYS A 131 2.62 1.68 36.23
C LYS A 131 1.79 0.47 36.65
N TYR A 132 0.54 0.43 36.22
CA TYR A 132 -0.33 -0.72 36.51
C TYR A 132 0.15 -1.99 35.81
N LEU A 133 0.76 -1.87 34.62
CA LEU A 133 1.34 -3.01 33.93
C LEU A 133 2.52 -3.60 34.72
N ALA A 134 3.36 -2.77 35.35
CA ALA A 134 4.43 -3.24 36.22
C ALA A 134 3.89 -3.96 37.47
N GLN A 135 2.82 -3.44 38.07
CA GLN A 135 2.13 -4.10 39.19
C GLN A 135 1.59 -5.48 38.76
N TRP A 136 0.81 -5.52 37.68
CA TRP A 136 0.27 -6.75 37.13
C TRP A 136 1.38 -7.77 36.80
N TYR A 137 2.48 -7.30 36.23
CA TYR A 137 3.64 -8.13 35.89
C TYR A 137 4.23 -8.80 37.14
N SER A 138 4.29 -8.10 38.27
CA SER A 138 4.78 -8.66 39.54
C SER A 138 3.84 -9.69 40.15
N GLU A 139 2.52 -9.48 40.05
CA GLU A 139 1.49 -10.35 40.62
C GLU A 139 1.27 -11.63 39.78
N THR A 140 1.56 -11.58 38.48
CA THR A 140 1.26 -12.66 37.53
C THR A 140 2.50 -13.41 37.00
N ASN A 141 3.63 -13.32 37.71
CA ASN A 141 4.91 -13.94 37.33
C ASN A 141 5.38 -13.55 35.91
N GLY A 142 5.32 -12.26 35.61
CA GLY A 142 5.88 -11.69 34.40
C GLY A 142 5.03 -11.83 33.14
N ARG A 143 3.70 -11.90 33.30
CA ARG A 143 2.77 -11.99 32.19
C ARG A 143 2.16 -10.63 31.88
N ILE A 144 1.94 -10.35 30.60
CA ILE A 144 1.18 -9.20 30.12
C ILE A 144 -0.25 -9.68 29.83
N PRO A 145 -1.30 -8.88 30.07
CA PRO A 145 -2.67 -9.21 29.69
C PRO A 145 -2.80 -9.52 28.20
N LYS A 146 -3.32 -10.70 27.83
CA LYS A 146 -3.48 -11.13 26.44
C LYS A 146 -4.93 -11.36 26.07
N THR A 147 -5.64 -12.13 26.90
CA THR A 147 -7.03 -12.50 26.62
C THR A 147 -7.97 -11.32 26.90
N TYR A 148 -9.17 -11.36 26.32
CA TYR A 148 -10.20 -10.36 26.61
C TYR A 148 -10.46 -10.25 28.11
N LYS A 149 -10.54 -11.39 28.81
CA LYS A 149 -10.77 -11.43 30.26
C LYS A 149 -9.63 -10.78 31.04
N GLU A 150 -8.38 -11.12 30.73
CA GLU A 150 -7.21 -10.50 31.38
C GLU A 150 -7.13 -9.00 31.10
N LYS A 151 -7.45 -8.56 29.88
CA LYS A 151 -7.51 -7.13 29.55
C LYS A 151 -8.61 -6.41 30.32
N GLU A 152 -9.74 -7.07 30.56
CA GLU A 152 -10.81 -6.50 31.38
C GLU A 152 -10.42 -6.41 32.85
N ASP A 153 -9.80 -7.45 33.40
CA ASP A 153 -9.27 -7.43 34.77
C ASP A 153 -8.19 -6.34 34.94
N PHE A 154 -7.38 -6.13 33.90
CA PHE A 154 -6.40 -5.05 33.88
C PHE A 154 -7.04 -3.66 33.81
N ARG A 155 -8.16 -3.49 33.09
CA ARG A 155 -8.95 -2.24 33.11
C ARG A 155 -9.52 -1.99 34.50
N ASP A 156 -10.04 -3.02 35.15
CA ASP A 156 -10.56 -2.94 36.51
C ASP A 156 -9.46 -2.57 37.50
N LEU A 157 -8.24 -3.10 37.33
CA LEU A 157 -7.08 -2.72 38.12
C LEU A 157 -6.75 -1.22 37.96
N ILE A 158 -6.71 -0.70 36.73
CA ILE A 158 -6.48 0.73 36.48
C ILE A 158 -7.60 1.57 37.11
N ARG A 159 -8.87 1.14 36.99
CA ARG A 159 -10.03 1.87 37.52
C ARG A 159 -10.01 2.00 39.03
N GLN A 160 -9.44 1.01 39.74
CA GLN A 160 -9.25 1.06 41.19
C GLN A 160 -8.22 2.12 41.62
N GLY A 161 -7.38 2.56 40.68
CA GLY A 161 -6.40 3.63 40.86
C GLY A 161 -6.94 5.05 40.89
N ILE A 162 -8.21 5.24 40.50
CA ILE A 162 -8.84 6.56 40.48
C ILE A 162 -9.03 7.06 41.90
N LEU A 163 -8.58 8.30 42.18
CA LEU A 163 -8.71 8.89 43.52
C LEU A 163 -10.17 8.99 43.95
N LYS A 164 -10.43 8.92 45.25
CA LYS A 164 -11.79 9.04 45.81
C LYS A 164 -11.96 10.39 46.50
N ASN A 165 -13.14 10.97 46.36
CA ASN A 165 -13.52 12.20 47.06
C ASN A 165 -13.84 11.94 48.54
N GLU A 166 -14.14 13.01 49.28
CA GLU A 166 -14.48 12.95 50.71
C GLU A 166 -15.69 12.04 51.02
N ASN A 167 -16.56 11.81 50.04
CA ASN A 167 -17.74 10.96 50.15
C ASN A 167 -17.45 9.49 49.77
N GLY A 168 -16.20 9.16 49.44
CA GLY A 168 -15.77 7.82 49.03
C GLY A 168 -16.13 7.43 47.59
N ALA A 169 -16.69 8.35 46.80
CA ALA A 169 -16.96 8.14 45.37
C ALA A 169 -15.71 8.45 44.52
N PRO A 170 -15.49 7.74 43.40
CA PRO A 170 -14.40 8.05 42.48
C PRO A 170 -14.49 9.50 41.96
N GLU A 171 -13.34 10.17 41.91
CA GLU A 171 -13.17 11.45 41.23
C GLU A 171 -13.25 11.26 39.71
N ASP A 172 -13.56 12.35 39.00
CA ASP A 172 -13.62 12.34 37.54
C ASP A 172 -12.21 12.59 36.97
N GLU A 173 -11.50 11.50 36.65
CA GLU A 173 -10.12 11.54 36.12
C GLU A 173 -10.08 11.06 34.67
N GLU A 174 -10.23 12.02 33.74
CA GLU A 174 -10.30 11.73 32.30
C GLU A 174 -9.06 10.99 31.77
N ASN A 175 -7.89 11.23 32.33
CA ASN A 175 -6.64 10.56 31.96
C ASN A 175 -6.65 9.05 32.31
N PHE A 176 -7.31 8.65 33.40
CA PHE A 176 -7.51 7.24 33.74
C PHE A 176 -8.56 6.59 32.84
N GLU A 177 -9.64 7.30 32.50
CA GLU A 177 -10.62 6.82 31.52
C GLU A 177 -9.99 6.66 30.13
N GLU A 178 -9.10 7.57 29.74
CA GLU A 178 -8.30 7.45 28.51
C GLU A 178 -7.37 6.23 28.57
N ALA A 179 -6.72 5.95 29.70
CA ALA A 179 -5.90 4.76 29.90
C ALA A 179 -6.72 3.47 29.71
N ILE A 180 -7.89 3.38 30.36
CA ILE A 180 -8.80 2.22 30.29
C ILE A 180 -9.23 1.94 28.84
N LYS A 181 -9.58 2.99 28.08
CA LYS A 181 -9.96 2.89 26.67
C LYS A 181 -8.78 2.40 25.81
N ASN A 182 -7.58 2.90 26.07
CA ASN A 182 -6.38 2.58 25.29
C ASN A 182 -5.73 1.22 25.64
N VAL A 183 -6.14 0.53 26.71
CA VAL A 183 -5.63 -0.82 27.06
C VAL A 183 -5.68 -1.78 25.85
N ASN A 184 -6.71 -1.69 25.01
CA ASN A 184 -6.88 -2.65 23.92
C ASN A 184 -5.77 -2.53 22.84
N THR A 185 -5.33 -1.30 22.57
CA THR A 185 -4.37 -0.96 21.52
C THR A 185 -2.95 -0.78 22.05
N ALA A 186 -2.80 -0.34 23.31
CA ALA A 186 -1.51 -0.03 23.92
C ALA A 186 -0.71 -1.27 24.35
N LEU A 187 -1.39 -2.38 24.66
CA LEU A 187 -0.76 -3.65 25.02
C LEU A 187 -0.48 -4.55 23.80
N ASN A 188 -0.41 -3.97 22.60
CA ASN A 188 0.00 -4.72 21.42
C ASN A 188 1.48 -5.12 21.52
N ILE A 189 1.76 -6.31 20.99
CA ILE A 189 3.11 -6.87 21.00
C ILE A 189 3.94 -6.12 19.96
N THR A 190 5.06 -5.55 20.39
CA THR A 190 6.08 -4.98 19.50
C THR A 190 6.69 -6.12 18.70
N GLN A 191 6.35 -6.18 17.42
CA GLN A 191 6.81 -7.21 16.48
C GLN A 191 7.05 -6.63 15.08
N ILE A 192 7.87 -7.31 14.31
CA ILE A 192 8.12 -6.97 12.91
C ILE A 192 6.91 -7.39 12.07
N PRO A 193 6.29 -6.50 11.27
CA PRO A 193 5.21 -6.88 10.38
C PRO A 193 5.67 -7.90 9.33
N SER A 194 4.79 -8.81 8.91
CA SER A 194 5.11 -9.84 7.90
C SER A 194 5.63 -9.23 6.60
N SER A 195 5.04 -8.11 6.15
CA SER A 195 5.49 -7.40 4.95
C SER A 195 6.96 -6.93 5.04
N ILE A 196 7.45 -6.63 6.24
CA ILE A 196 8.85 -6.24 6.46
C ILE A 196 9.75 -7.47 6.52
N GLU A 197 9.28 -8.57 7.11
CA GLU A 197 9.98 -9.86 7.06
C GLU A 197 10.18 -10.32 5.60
N ASP A 198 9.16 -10.21 4.76
CA ASP A 198 9.26 -10.54 3.34
C ASP A 198 10.34 -9.68 2.64
N ILE A 199 10.37 -8.37 2.92
CA ILE A 199 11.42 -7.46 2.41
C ILE A 199 12.81 -7.85 2.92
N PHE A 200 12.93 -8.23 4.20
CA PHE A 200 14.21 -8.65 4.77
C PHE A 200 14.71 -9.96 4.17
N ASN A 201 13.81 -10.87 3.85
CA ASN A 201 14.14 -12.19 3.32
C ASN A 201 14.18 -12.24 1.78
N ASP A 202 13.88 -11.13 1.12
CA ASP A 202 14.03 -10.98 -0.33
C ASP A 202 15.50 -11.04 -0.76
N ASP A 203 15.74 -11.69 -1.90
CA ASP A 203 17.08 -11.81 -2.51
C ASP A 203 17.76 -10.45 -2.69
N ARG A 204 17.00 -9.40 -3.06
CA ARG A 204 17.55 -8.05 -3.26
C ARG A 204 18.01 -7.38 -1.98
N CYS A 205 17.50 -7.82 -0.82
CA CYS A 205 17.95 -7.38 0.49
C CYS A 205 19.12 -8.22 1.01
N ILE A 206 19.13 -9.52 0.71
CA ILE A 206 20.18 -10.44 1.16
C ILE A 206 21.48 -10.20 0.39
N ASN A 207 21.38 -10.10 -0.94
CA ASN A 207 22.52 -10.06 -1.86
C ASN A 207 22.73 -8.65 -2.41
N ILE A 208 23.48 -7.82 -1.67
CA ILE A 208 23.78 -6.45 -2.07
C ILE A 208 24.93 -6.41 -3.07
N THR A 209 24.80 -5.58 -4.09
CA THR A 209 25.77 -5.34 -5.17
C THR A 209 25.94 -3.84 -5.42
N LYS A 210 26.83 -3.46 -6.33
CA LYS A 210 26.98 -2.05 -6.78
C LYS A 210 25.75 -1.50 -7.49
N GLN A 211 24.92 -2.39 -8.04
CA GLN A 211 23.70 -2.06 -8.77
C GLN A 211 22.46 -2.03 -7.87
N THR A 212 22.60 -2.39 -6.59
CA THR A 212 21.47 -2.41 -5.66
C THR A 212 20.93 -1.00 -5.44
N PRO A 213 19.63 -0.75 -5.68
CA PRO A 213 19.02 0.55 -5.45
C PRO A 213 19.05 0.98 -3.97
N THR A 214 19.02 2.28 -3.73
CA THR A 214 19.01 2.90 -2.40
C THR A 214 18.02 2.27 -1.42
N PHE A 215 16.79 1.99 -1.87
CA PHE A 215 15.76 1.35 -1.03
C PHE A 215 16.25 0.04 -0.40
N TRP A 216 16.90 -0.82 -1.19
CA TRP A 216 17.35 -2.14 -0.72
C TRP A 216 18.58 -2.05 0.18
N ILE A 217 19.45 -1.05 -0.03
CA ILE A 217 20.55 -0.74 0.91
C ILE A 217 19.97 -0.31 2.27
N LEU A 218 18.94 0.54 2.25
CA LEU A 218 18.25 1.00 3.46
C LEU A 218 17.51 -0.14 4.17
N ALA A 219 16.81 -1.00 3.42
CA ALA A 219 16.16 -2.20 3.95
C ALA A 219 17.17 -3.16 4.60
N ARG A 220 18.35 -3.34 3.97
CA ARG A 220 19.44 -4.14 4.54
C ARG A 220 20.00 -3.52 5.81
N ALA A 221 20.15 -2.19 5.87
CA ALA A 221 20.59 -1.50 7.07
C ALA A 221 19.60 -1.68 8.24
N LEU A 222 18.29 -1.65 7.97
CA LEU A 222 17.26 -1.97 8.96
C LEU A 222 17.38 -3.42 9.44
N LYS A 223 17.61 -4.38 8.55
CA LYS A 223 17.83 -5.78 8.92
C LYS A 223 19.04 -5.95 9.84
N GLU A 224 20.14 -5.26 9.56
CA GLU A 224 21.34 -5.26 10.41
C GLU A 224 21.08 -4.60 11.78
N PHE A 225 20.34 -3.50 11.82
CA PHE A 225 19.93 -2.84 13.06
C PHE A 225 19.08 -3.79 13.92
N VAL A 226 18.08 -4.44 13.33
CA VAL A 226 17.20 -5.40 14.00
C VAL A 226 18.03 -6.51 14.67
N ALA A 227 19.06 -7.03 13.98
CA ALA A 227 19.92 -8.08 14.52
C ALA A 227 20.87 -7.61 15.65
N LYS A 228 21.14 -6.31 15.76
CA LYS A 228 22.12 -5.74 16.69
C LYS A 228 21.43 -4.83 17.72
N GLU A 229 21.43 -3.53 17.49
CA GLU A 229 20.93 -2.53 18.45
C GLU A 229 19.42 -2.64 18.70
N GLY A 230 18.67 -3.09 17.69
CA GLY A 230 17.22 -3.26 17.72
C GLY A 230 16.74 -4.49 18.51
N GLN A 231 17.62 -5.46 18.78
CA GLN A 231 17.32 -6.67 19.57
C GLN A 231 16.05 -7.40 19.09
N GLY A 232 15.94 -7.62 17.78
CA GLY A 232 14.79 -8.24 17.13
C GLY A 232 13.61 -7.30 16.86
N ASN A 233 13.77 -5.98 17.03
CA ASN A 233 12.73 -4.98 16.78
C ASN A 233 13.23 -3.87 15.85
N LEU A 234 12.30 -3.22 15.18
CA LEU A 234 12.56 -2.06 14.33
C LEU A 234 12.95 -0.82 15.17
N PRO A 235 13.58 0.21 14.55
CA PRO A 235 13.82 1.50 15.19
C PRO A 235 12.57 2.08 15.82
N VAL A 236 12.70 2.80 16.95
CA VAL A 236 11.56 3.49 17.56
C VAL A 236 11.05 4.60 16.63
N ARG A 237 9.75 4.66 16.39
CA ARG A 237 9.12 5.66 15.51
C ARG A 237 9.36 7.10 15.97
N GLY A 238 9.33 7.31 17.29
CA GLY A 238 9.65 8.60 17.93
C GLY A 238 8.45 9.53 18.13
N THR A 239 7.25 9.11 17.74
CA THR A 239 5.99 9.84 17.93
C THR A 239 5.10 9.10 18.93
N ILE A 240 4.26 9.85 19.63
CA ILE A 240 3.20 9.34 20.51
C ILE A 240 1.91 10.12 20.20
N PRO A 241 0.72 9.53 20.43
CA PRO A 241 -0.54 10.23 20.23
C PRO A 241 -0.71 11.38 21.24
N ASP A 242 -1.63 12.30 20.94
CA ASP A 242 -2.07 13.29 21.91
C ASP A 242 -2.80 12.62 23.09
N MET A 243 -2.78 13.25 24.26
CA MET A 243 -3.42 12.73 25.47
C MET A 243 -3.61 13.80 26.55
N ILE A 244 -4.56 13.53 27.46
CA ILE A 244 -4.82 14.41 28.60
C ILE A 244 -3.66 14.32 29.59
N ALA A 245 -2.86 15.38 29.63
CA ALA A 245 -1.73 15.51 30.53
C ALA A 245 -1.32 16.98 30.73
N ASP A 246 -0.54 17.24 31.78
CA ASP A 246 0.17 18.51 31.93
C ASP A 246 1.18 18.68 30.78
N SER A 247 1.31 19.90 30.26
CA SER A 247 2.19 20.21 29.13
C SER A 247 3.64 19.79 29.39
N GLY A 248 4.15 19.99 30.61
CA GLY A 248 5.50 19.59 30.99
C GLY A 248 5.67 18.08 30.98
N LYS A 249 4.71 17.34 31.55
CA LYS A 249 4.73 15.86 31.58
C LYS A 249 4.65 15.26 30.18
N TYR A 250 3.75 15.76 29.35
CA TYR A 250 3.60 15.31 27.97
C TYR A 250 4.87 15.55 27.15
N ILE A 251 5.42 16.78 27.17
CA ILE A 251 6.65 17.11 26.43
C ILE A 251 7.84 16.28 26.93
N LYS A 252 7.95 16.04 28.24
CA LYS A 252 9.01 15.19 28.80
C LYS A 252 8.90 13.76 28.30
N LEU A 253 7.70 13.17 28.29
CA LEU A 253 7.46 11.82 27.75
C LEU A 253 7.74 11.77 26.24
N GLN A 254 7.24 12.73 25.47
CA GLN A 254 7.46 12.83 24.03
C GLN A 254 8.95 12.90 23.69
N ASN A 255 9.74 13.68 24.45
CA ASN A 255 11.17 13.80 24.25
C ASN A 255 11.91 12.47 24.47
N VAL A 256 11.46 11.60 25.38
CA VAL A 256 12.07 10.26 25.58
C VAL A 256 11.99 9.43 24.30
N TYR A 257 10.82 9.40 23.63
CA TYR A 257 10.67 8.71 22.35
C TYR A 257 11.47 9.38 21.24
N ARG A 258 11.46 10.72 21.19
CA ARG A 258 12.18 11.49 20.17
C ARG A 258 13.69 11.28 20.22
N GLU A 259 14.29 11.31 21.41
CA GLU A 259 15.72 11.08 21.59
C GLU A 259 16.09 9.62 21.30
N LYS A 260 15.24 8.67 21.71
CA LYS A 260 15.44 7.25 21.34
C LYS A 260 15.38 7.04 19.83
N ALA A 261 14.43 7.65 19.12
CA ALA A 261 14.34 7.58 17.67
C ALA A 261 15.58 8.17 16.97
N LYS A 262 16.13 9.29 17.47
CA LYS A 262 17.41 9.84 16.97
C LYS A 262 18.57 8.87 17.16
N LYS A 263 18.66 8.24 18.35
CA LYS A 263 19.70 7.26 18.67
C LYS A 263 19.62 6.03 17.75
N ASP A 264 18.41 5.54 17.51
CA ASP A 264 18.18 4.40 16.61
C ASP A 264 18.47 4.78 15.16
N ALA A 265 18.05 5.97 14.70
CA ALA A 265 18.35 6.45 13.36
C ALA A 265 19.86 6.58 13.13
N ALA A 266 20.63 7.07 14.10
CA ALA A 266 22.08 7.12 14.02
C ALA A 266 22.71 5.71 13.90
N ALA A 267 22.18 4.73 14.63
CA ALA A 267 22.64 3.34 14.52
C ALA A 267 22.35 2.75 13.13
N VAL A 268 21.14 2.97 12.59
CA VAL A 268 20.80 2.58 11.22
C VAL A 268 21.73 3.27 10.21
N GLY A 269 21.99 4.57 10.36
CA GLY A 269 22.91 5.33 9.51
C GLY A 269 24.33 4.76 9.48
N ASN A 270 24.83 4.29 10.63
CA ASN A 270 26.13 3.61 10.69
C ASN A 270 26.15 2.31 9.89
N HIS A 271 25.05 1.55 9.87
CA HIS A 271 24.94 0.34 9.04
C HIS A 271 24.84 0.68 7.56
N VAL A 272 24.10 1.73 7.18
CA VAL A 272 24.07 2.26 5.81
C VAL A 272 25.48 2.63 5.34
N ALA A 273 26.23 3.40 6.13
CA ALA A 273 27.59 3.80 5.79
C ALA A 273 28.53 2.60 5.60
N LYS A 274 28.45 1.58 6.46
CA LYS A 274 29.21 0.34 6.33
C LYS A 274 28.86 -0.44 5.06
N LEU A 275 27.56 -0.49 4.70
CA LEU A 275 27.09 -1.16 3.48
C LEU A 275 27.57 -0.41 2.23
N LEU A 276 27.49 0.92 2.21
CA LEU A 276 27.99 1.73 1.09
C LEU A 276 29.50 1.55 0.88
N GLN A 277 30.27 1.53 1.97
CA GLN A 277 31.71 1.25 1.92
C GLN A 277 32.01 -0.14 1.37
N SER A 278 31.26 -1.18 1.76
CA SER A 278 31.52 -2.55 1.30
C SER A 278 31.22 -2.75 -0.18
N ILE A 279 30.32 -1.95 -0.76
CA ILE A 279 30.03 -1.95 -2.20
C ILE A 279 30.79 -0.88 -2.98
N GLY A 280 31.64 -0.08 -2.31
CA GLY A 280 32.44 0.97 -2.95
C GLY A 280 31.62 2.16 -3.46
N GLN A 281 30.49 2.46 -2.82
CA GLN A 281 29.72 3.69 -3.02
C GLN A 281 30.07 4.73 -1.94
N ALA A 282 29.89 6.01 -2.27
CA ALA A 282 30.16 7.09 -1.32
C ALA A 282 29.20 6.98 -0.10
N PRO A 283 29.70 7.04 1.15
CA PRO A 283 28.86 6.96 2.36
C PRO A 283 27.78 8.05 2.46
N GLU A 284 28.00 9.18 1.78
CA GLU A 284 27.13 10.35 1.76
C GLU A 284 26.11 10.34 0.61
N SER A 285 26.01 9.23 -0.14
CA SER A 285 25.06 9.10 -1.25
C SER A 285 23.59 9.09 -0.80
N ILE A 286 23.35 8.85 0.49
CA ILE A 286 22.01 8.79 1.10
C ILE A 286 21.93 9.91 2.13
N SER A 287 20.96 10.80 1.96
CA SER A 287 20.78 11.95 2.83
C SER A 287 20.27 11.58 4.22
N GLU A 288 20.58 12.39 5.24
CA GLU A 288 20.03 12.21 6.59
C GLU A 288 18.49 12.33 6.59
N LYS A 289 17.93 13.13 5.66
CA LYS A 289 16.48 13.26 5.48
C LYS A 289 15.85 11.93 5.05
N GLU A 290 16.45 11.22 4.09
CA GLU A 290 16.00 9.89 3.67
C GLU A 290 16.11 8.86 4.80
N LEU A 291 17.21 8.90 5.56
CA LEU A 291 17.40 8.01 6.70
C LEU A 291 16.35 8.23 7.79
N LYS A 292 16.02 9.50 8.09
CA LYS A 292 14.98 9.83 9.06
C LYS A 292 13.61 9.36 8.59
N LEU A 293 13.28 9.58 7.31
CA LEU A 293 12.03 9.12 6.70
C LEU A 293 11.92 7.58 6.71
N LEU A 294 13.02 6.87 6.46
CA LEU A 294 13.10 5.42 6.57
C LEU A 294 12.79 4.97 8.00
N CYS A 295 13.45 5.55 9.00
CA CYS A 295 13.29 5.13 10.39
C CYS A 295 11.88 5.40 10.91
N SER A 296 11.26 6.52 10.54
CA SER A 296 9.86 6.80 10.91
C SER A 296 8.86 5.87 10.24
N ASN A 297 9.21 5.29 9.08
CA ASN A 297 8.34 4.42 8.29
C ASN A 297 8.83 2.98 8.21
N SER A 298 9.74 2.55 9.09
CA SER A 298 10.37 1.22 8.97
C SER A 298 9.38 0.06 9.07
N ALA A 299 8.27 0.27 9.78
CA ALA A 299 7.16 -0.68 9.89
C ALA A 299 6.18 -0.63 8.70
N PHE A 300 6.33 0.34 7.81
CA PHE A 300 5.37 0.66 6.76
C PHE A 300 5.96 0.58 5.35
N LEU A 301 7.17 0.05 5.21
CA LEU A 301 7.77 -0.18 3.90
C LEU A 301 6.90 -1.13 3.09
N ARG A 302 6.76 -0.83 1.80
CA ARG A 302 6.00 -1.65 0.86
C ARG A 302 6.80 -1.84 -0.42
N VAL A 303 6.69 -3.02 -1.01
CA VAL A 303 7.23 -3.32 -2.33
C VAL A 303 6.10 -3.92 -3.15
N VAL A 304 5.79 -3.31 -4.28
CA VAL A 304 4.85 -3.87 -5.26
C VAL A 304 5.64 -4.34 -6.48
N ARG A 305 5.38 -5.55 -6.94
CA ARG A 305 5.94 -6.12 -8.17
C ARG A 305 4.79 -6.58 -9.04
N CYS A 306 4.61 -5.93 -10.17
CA CYS A 306 3.60 -6.33 -11.14
C CYS A 306 4.19 -7.35 -12.10
N ARG A 307 3.36 -8.29 -12.53
CA ARG A 307 3.69 -9.17 -13.65
C ARG A 307 3.73 -8.35 -14.94
N SER A 308 4.50 -8.82 -15.91
CA SER A 308 4.49 -8.24 -17.25
C SER A 308 3.17 -8.54 -17.97
N LEU A 309 2.84 -7.74 -18.98
CA LEU A 309 1.67 -8.02 -19.82
C LEU A 309 1.84 -9.32 -20.63
N ALA A 310 3.08 -9.65 -21.01
CA ALA A 310 3.39 -10.90 -21.70
C ALA A 310 3.06 -12.13 -20.85
N GLU A 311 3.32 -12.09 -19.54
CA GLU A 311 2.99 -13.18 -18.62
C GLU A 311 1.47 -13.35 -18.44
N GLU A 312 0.70 -12.26 -18.43
CA GLU A 312 -0.77 -12.30 -18.35
C GLU A 312 -1.39 -12.91 -19.62
N TYR A 313 -0.81 -12.65 -20.80
CA TYR A 313 -1.30 -13.13 -22.09
C TYR A 313 -0.70 -14.48 -22.51
N GLY A 314 0.34 -14.96 -21.81
CA GLY A 314 0.97 -16.25 -22.11
C GLY A 314 0.08 -17.44 -21.71
N LEU A 315 -0.09 -18.40 -22.62
CA LEU A 315 -0.95 -19.58 -22.43
C LEU A 315 -0.58 -20.44 -21.20
N HIS A 316 0.69 -20.44 -20.83
CA HIS A 316 1.24 -21.21 -19.71
C HIS A 316 1.45 -20.38 -18.44
N THR A 317 1.38 -19.06 -18.55
CA THR A 317 1.68 -18.13 -17.45
C THR A 317 0.44 -17.44 -16.93
N VAL A 318 -0.63 -17.33 -17.70
CA VAL A 318 -1.93 -16.77 -17.28
C VAL A 318 -2.33 -17.27 -15.87
N ASN A 319 -2.79 -16.37 -15.01
CA ASN A 319 -3.24 -16.73 -13.66
C ASN A 319 -4.65 -17.33 -13.69
N LYS A 320 -4.75 -18.62 -14.06
CA LYS A 320 -6.03 -19.33 -14.14
C LYS A 320 -6.70 -19.47 -12.79
N ASP A 321 -5.91 -19.64 -11.73
CA ASP A 321 -6.43 -19.87 -10.38
C ASP A 321 -7.23 -18.66 -9.89
N GLU A 322 -6.68 -17.44 -10.07
CA GLU A 322 -7.38 -16.18 -9.73
C GLU A 322 -8.66 -16.02 -10.55
N ILE A 323 -8.60 -16.28 -11.86
CA ILE A 323 -9.75 -16.15 -12.76
C ILE A 323 -10.86 -17.15 -12.39
N ILE A 324 -10.51 -18.43 -12.19
CA ILE A 324 -11.47 -19.50 -11.91
C ILE A 324 -12.13 -19.28 -10.55
N SER A 325 -11.34 -18.99 -9.51
CA SER A 325 -11.86 -18.73 -8.15
C SER A 325 -12.75 -17.48 -8.10
N SER A 326 -12.41 -16.42 -8.84
CA SER A 326 -13.25 -15.22 -8.93
C SER A 326 -14.59 -15.51 -9.62
N MET A 327 -14.62 -16.44 -10.59
CA MET A 327 -15.81 -16.85 -11.32
C MET A 327 -16.73 -17.81 -10.56
N ASP A 328 -16.38 -18.22 -9.32
CA ASP A 328 -17.33 -18.89 -8.42
C ASP A 328 -18.55 -18.00 -8.14
N ASN A 329 -18.37 -16.67 -8.22
CA ASN A 329 -19.46 -15.71 -8.36
C ASN A 329 -19.61 -15.31 -9.84
N PRO A 330 -20.68 -15.70 -10.54
CA PRO A 330 -20.91 -15.37 -11.95
C PRO A 330 -20.99 -13.87 -12.25
N ASP A 331 -21.22 -13.03 -11.24
CA ASP A 331 -21.35 -11.58 -11.36
C ASP A 331 -20.12 -10.81 -10.84
N ASN A 332 -19.03 -11.50 -10.50
CA ASN A 332 -17.76 -10.88 -10.15
C ASN A 332 -17.22 -10.06 -11.34
N GLU A 333 -16.62 -8.90 -11.06
CA GLU A 333 -16.09 -7.98 -12.09
C GLU A 333 -15.05 -8.62 -13.02
N ILE A 334 -14.43 -9.75 -12.64
CA ILE A 334 -13.54 -10.52 -13.52
C ILE A 334 -14.23 -10.93 -14.83
N VAL A 335 -15.55 -11.10 -14.84
CA VAL A 335 -16.32 -11.39 -16.05
C VAL A 335 -16.17 -10.27 -17.09
N LEU A 336 -16.05 -9.02 -16.65
CA LEU A 336 -15.86 -7.87 -17.52
C LEU A 336 -14.47 -7.89 -18.16
N TYR A 337 -13.44 -8.35 -17.44
CA TYR A 337 -12.11 -8.59 -18.01
C TYR A 337 -12.17 -9.66 -19.11
N LEU A 338 -12.84 -10.79 -18.85
CA LEU A 338 -12.99 -11.88 -19.84
C LEU A 338 -13.73 -11.40 -21.09
N MET A 339 -14.77 -10.58 -20.91
CA MET A 339 -15.51 -9.98 -22.01
C MET A 339 -14.66 -8.98 -22.80
N LEU A 340 -13.81 -8.17 -22.16
CA LEU A 340 -12.86 -7.30 -22.87
C LEU A 340 -11.88 -8.11 -23.73
N ARG A 341 -11.33 -9.22 -23.21
CA ARG A 341 -10.47 -10.14 -23.99
C ARG A 341 -11.23 -10.73 -25.19
N ALA A 342 -12.50 -11.11 -25.01
CA ALA A 342 -13.34 -11.60 -26.10
C ALA A 342 -13.63 -10.51 -27.15
N VAL A 343 -13.85 -9.26 -26.72
CA VAL A 343 -14.02 -8.10 -27.62
C VAL A 343 -12.77 -7.82 -28.43
N ASP A 344 -11.58 -7.92 -27.85
CA ASP A 344 -10.33 -7.74 -28.60
C ASP A 344 -10.11 -8.84 -29.62
N ARG A 345 -10.47 -10.09 -29.28
CA ARG A 345 -10.49 -11.20 -30.25
C ARG A 345 -11.48 -10.92 -31.39
N PHE A 346 -12.67 -10.43 -31.07
CA PHE A 346 -13.66 -10.03 -32.08
C PHE A 346 -13.09 -8.94 -33.00
N HIS A 347 -12.49 -7.90 -32.43
CA HIS A 347 -11.88 -6.80 -33.19
C HIS A 347 -10.78 -7.31 -34.14
N LYS A 348 -9.93 -8.23 -33.66
CA LYS A 348 -8.89 -8.86 -34.47
C LYS A 348 -9.45 -9.69 -35.63
N GLN A 349 -10.57 -10.39 -35.44
CA GLN A 349 -11.18 -11.24 -36.47
C GLN A 349 -12.01 -10.46 -37.49
N HIS A 350 -12.70 -9.40 -37.06
CA HIS A 350 -13.69 -8.70 -37.87
C HIS A 350 -13.26 -7.28 -38.30
N GLY A 351 -12.13 -6.76 -37.80
CA GLY A 351 -11.62 -5.43 -38.13
C GLY A 351 -12.50 -4.28 -37.61
N ARG A 352 -13.42 -4.57 -36.68
CA ARG A 352 -14.33 -3.62 -36.03
C ARG A 352 -14.76 -4.14 -34.67
N TYR A 353 -15.28 -3.27 -33.80
CA TYR A 353 -15.88 -3.67 -32.53
C TYR A 353 -17.33 -4.19 -32.69
N PRO A 354 -17.83 -5.00 -31.75
CA PRO A 354 -19.19 -5.53 -31.81
C PRO A 354 -20.24 -4.44 -31.52
N GLY A 355 -21.32 -4.43 -32.30
CA GLY A 355 -22.51 -3.62 -32.04
C GLY A 355 -22.35 -2.09 -32.20
N VAL A 356 -21.33 -1.62 -32.92
CA VAL A 356 -21.09 -0.18 -33.16
C VAL A 356 -22.28 0.50 -33.85
N SER A 357 -22.93 -0.21 -34.79
CA SER A 357 -24.18 0.24 -35.39
C SER A 357 -25.36 -0.57 -34.87
N ASN A 358 -26.51 0.09 -34.65
CA ASN A 358 -27.71 -0.55 -34.10
C ASN A 358 -28.16 -1.83 -34.84
N TYR A 359 -27.99 -1.89 -36.16
CA TYR A 359 -28.38 -3.06 -36.97
C TYR A 359 -27.39 -4.25 -36.84
N GLN A 360 -26.20 -4.03 -36.28
CA GLN A 360 -25.17 -5.07 -36.12
C GLN A 360 -25.32 -5.85 -34.81
N VAL A 361 -26.01 -5.28 -33.81
CA VAL A 361 -26.09 -5.82 -32.44
C VAL A 361 -26.55 -7.28 -32.44
N GLU A 362 -27.66 -7.59 -33.12
CA GLU A 362 -28.24 -8.94 -33.12
C GLU A 362 -27.30 -9.97 -33.75
N GLU A 363 -26.66 -9.62 -34.87
CA GLU A 363 -25.71 -10.50 -35.57
C GLU A 363 -24.42 -10.70 -34.76
N ASP A 364 -23.95 -9.65 -34.10
CA ASP A 364 -22.69 -9.66 -33.39
C ASP A 364 -22.74 -10.42 -32.07
N ILE A 365 -23.91 -10.59 -31.45
CA ILE A 365 -24.07 -11.40 -30.24
C ILE A 365 -23.53 -12.82 -30.44
N GLY A 366 -23.93 -13.48 -31.54
CA GLY A 366 -23.47 -14.84 -31.85
C GLY A 366 -21.96 -14.91 -32.15
N LYS A 367 -21.44 -13.90 -32.85
CA LYS A 367 -20.00 -13.79 -33.18
C LYS A 367 -19.14 -13.53 -31.95
N LEU A 368 -19.58 -12.62 -31.06
CA LEU A 368 -18.89 -12.31 -29.81
C LEU A 368 -18.92 -13.52 -28.87
N LYS A 369 -20.05 -14.23 -28.77
CA LYS A 369 -20.14 -15.49 -28.03
C LYS A 369 -19.14 -16.53 -28.55
N SER A 370 -18.99 -16.64 -29.86
CA SER A 370 -18.01 -17.53 -30.49
C SER A 370 -16.57 -17.12 -30.16
N CYS A 371 -16.27 -15.81 -30.17
CA CYS A 371 -14.96 -15.29 -29.77
C CYS A 371 -14.66 -15.58 -28.30
N LEU A 372 -15.64 -15.39 -27.41
CA LEU A 372 -15.53 -15.70 -25.99
C LEU A 372 -15.25 -17.20 -25.79
N THR A 373 -16.03 -18.09 -26.40
CA THR A 373 -15.80 -19.53 -26.29
C THR A 373 -14.42 -19.93 -26.80
N GLY A 374 -13.98 -19.39 -27.94
CA GLY A 374 -12.64 -19.64 -28.48
C GLY A 374 -11.52 -19.18 -27.54
N PHE A 375 -11.67 -18.00 -26.94
CA PHE A 375 -10.73 -17.50 -25.93
C PHE A 375 -10.69 -18.39 -24.68
N LEU A 376 -11.84 -18.74 -24.11
CA LEU A 376 -11.91 -19.60 -22.92
C LEU A 376 -11.29 -20.97 -23.18
N GLN A 377 -11.54 -21.57 -24.36
CA GLN A 377 -10.96 -22.86 -24.76
C GLN A 377 -9.44 -22.78 -24.94
N GLU A 378 -8.95 -21.73 -25.60
CA GLU A 378 -7.51 -21.54 -25.84
C GLU A 378 -6.70 -21.45 -24.55
N TYR A 379 -7.25 -20.78 -23.54
CA TYR A 379 -6.62 -20.65 -22.22
C TYR A 379 -7.01 -21.79 -21.26
N GLY A 380 -7.87 -22.73 -21.67
CA GLY A 380 -8.33 -23.84 -20.84
C GLY A 380 -9.11 -23.41 -19.59
N LEU A 381 -9.92 -22.36 -19.72
CA LEU A 381 -10.75 -21.82 -18.64
C LEU A 381 -12.14 -22.47 -18.68
N SER A 382 -12.40 -23.41 -17.76
CA SER A 382 -13.68 -24.11 -17.64
C SER A 382 -14.70 -23.31 -16.83
N ILE A 383 -15.04 -22.12 -17.30
CA ILE A 383 -15.96 -21.18 -16.63
C ILE A 383 -17.19 -20.89 -17.49
N ILE A 384 -18.29 -20.51 -16.85
CA ILE A 384 -19.55 -20.17 -17.50
C ILE A 384 -19.77 -18.67 -17.37
N VAL A 385 -19.92 -17.98 -18.50
CA VAL A 385 -20.28 -16.56 -18.55
C VAL A 385 -21.75 -16.45 -18.94
N LYS A 386 -22.52 -15.66 -18.20
CA LYS A 386 -23.94 -15.42 -18.51
C LYS A 386 -24.07 -14.73 -19.88
N ASP A 387 -25.02 -15.18 -20.69
CA ASP A 387 -25.28 -14.59 -22.01
C ASP A 387 -25.60 -13.10 -21.92
N ASP A 388 -26.21 -12.65 -20.81
CA ASP A 388 -26.50 -11.23 -20.54
C ASP A 388 -25.28 -10.33 -20.73
N TYR A 389 -24.08 -10.77 -20.33
CA TYR A 389 -22.84 -10.02 -20.54
C TYR A 389 -22.46 -9.91 -22.02
N VAL A 390 -22.68 -10.96 -22.81
CA VAL A 390 -22.42 -10.94 -24.26
C VAL A 390 -23.35 -9.94 -24.95
N HIS A 391 -24.64 -9.97 -24.60
CA HIS A 391 -25.63 -9.03 -25.09
C HIS A 391 -25.26 -7.59 -24.71
N GLU A 392 -24.93 -7.35 -23.45
CA GLU A 392 -24.60 -6.01 -22.93
C GLU A 392 -23.33 -5.44 -23.57
N PHE A 393 -22.29 -6.25 -23.82
CA PHE A 393 -21.07 -5.78 -24.50
C PHE A 393 -21.28 -5.46 -25.98
N CYS A 394 -22.23 -6.11 -26.66
CA CYS A 394 -22.66 -5.69 -28.00
C CYS A 394 -23.48 -4.39 -27.93
N ARG A 395 -24.36 -4.26 -26.93
CA ARG A 395 -25.16 -3.05 -26.72
C ARG A 395 -24.29 -1.81 -26.45
N TYR A 396 -23.14 -1.97 -25.79
CA TYR A 396 -22.20 -0.88 -25.57
C TYR A 396 -21.65 -0.28 -26.87
N GLY A 397 -21.54 -1.07 -27.95
CA GLY A 397 -21.10 -0.57 -29.25
C GLY A 397 -19.74 0.12 -29.24
N ALA A 398 -18.84 -0.28 -28.34
CA ALA A 398 -17.55 0.38 -28.07
C ALA A 398 -17.64 1.88 -27.72
N ALA A 399 -18.77 2.32 -27.15
CA ALA A 399 -18.92 3.69 -26.69
C ALA A 399 -17.94 4.02 -25.55
N GLU A 400 -17.57 5.30 -25.45
CA GLU A 400 -16.81 5.87 -24.34
C GLU A 400 -17.67 6.92 -23.62
N PRO A 401 -18.56 6.51 -22.70
CA PRO A 401 -19.37 7.44 -21.92
C PRO A 401 -18.49 8.32 -21.04
N HIS A 402 -18.68 9.64 -21.14
CA HIS A 402 -17.85 10.64 -20.46
C HIS A 402 -17.75 10.42 -18.95
N THR A 403 -18.83 10.02 -18.28
CA THR A 403 -18.85 9.78 -16.83
C THR A 403 -17.94 8.62 -16.41
N ILE A 404 -17.85 7.58 -17.24
CA ILE A 404 -16.97 6.42 -16.99
C ILE A 404 -15.52 6.81 -17.25
N ALA A 405 -15.25 7.52 -18.33
CA ALA A 405 -13.92 8.06 -18.64
C ALA A 405 -13.44 9.03 -17.55
N ALA A 406 -14.33 9.88 -17.00
CA ALA A 406 -14.02 10.80 -15.91
C ALA A 406 -13.69 10.07 -14.61
N PHE A 407 -14.47 9.05 -14.25
CA PHE A 407 -14.16 8.18 -13.10
C PHE A 407 -12.77 7.55 -13.25
N LEU A 408 -12.51 6.94 -14.41
CA LEU A 408 -11.24 6.28 -14.69
C LEU A 408 -10.07 7.28 -14.72
N GLY A 409 -10.29 8.49 -15.24
CA GLY A 409 -9.30 9.56 -15.27
C GLY A 409 -8.87 10.00 -13.87
N GLY A 410 -9.80 10.12 -12.92
CA GLY A 410 -9.48 10.41 -11.52
C GLY A 410 -8.66 9.29 -10.85
N ALA A 411 -9.11 8.04 -11.01
CA ALA A 411 -8.41 6.88 -10.45
C ALA A 411 -6.99 6.72 -11.04
N ALA A 412 -6.87 6.78 -12.37
CA ALA A 412 -5.61 6.63 -13.08
C ALA A 412 -4.61 7.75 -12.75
N ALA A 413 -5.07 9.00 -12.71
CA ALA A 413 -4.22 10.13 -12.36
C ALA A 413 -3.61 9.98 -10.96
N GLN A 414 -4.39 9.51 -9.98
CA GLN A 414 -3.87 9.29 -8.64
C GLN A 414 -2.81 8.18 -8.61
N GLU A 415 -3.01 7.08 -9.34
CA GLU A 415 -1.99 6.02 -9.44
C GLU A 415 -0.70 6.51 -10.10
N VAL A 416 -0.81 7.35 -11.13
CA VAL A 416 0.35 8.01 -11.76
C VAL A 416 1.09 8.90 -10.76
N ILE A 417 0.37 9.66 -9.94
CA ILE A 417 0.99 10.50 -8.89
C ILE A 417 1.75 9.63 -7.89
N LYS A 418 1.17 8.51 -7.43
CA LYS A 418 1.85 7.56 -6.53
C LYS A 418 3.15 7.05 -7.12
N VAL A 419 3.16 6.72 -8.42
CA VAL A 419 4.36 6.25 -9.11
C VAL A 419 5.44 7.33 -9.15
N ILE A 420 5.06 8.58 -9.47
CA ILE A 420 5.99 9.70 -9.58
C ILE A 420 6.57 10.09 -8.21
N THR A 421 5.73 10.21 -7.19
CA THR A 421 6.15 10.67 -5.85
C THR A 421 6.79 9.56 -5.03
N LYS A 422 6.55 8.29 -5.38
CA LYS A 422 6.87 7.12 -4.55
C LYS A 422 6.27 7.24 -3.15
N GLN A 423 5.07 7.81 -3.07
CA GLN A 423 4.25 7.90 -1.87
C GLN A 423 2.95 7.14 -2.07
N PHE A 424 2.39 6.63 -0.97
CA PHE A 424 1.26 5.71 -0.96
C PHE A 424 1.54 4.38 -1.70
N VAL A 425 0.58 3.46 -1.66
CA VAL A 425 0.71 2.15 -2.30
C VAL A 425 -0.17 2.12 -3.55
N ILE A 426 0.42 1.70 -4.67
CA ILE A 426 -0.30 1.46 -5.92
C ILE A 426 -1.15 0.18 -5.83
N PHE A 427 -2.22 0.08 -6.61
CA PHE A 427 -2.89 -1.21 -6.78
C PHE A 427 -1.95 -2.22 -7.44
N ASN A 428 -2.09 -3.50 -7.09
CA ASN A 428 -1.27 -4.54 -7.73
C ASN A 428 -2.03 -5.12 -8.91
N ASN A 429 -1.56 -4.79 -10.11
CA ASN A 429 -1.89 -5.44 -11.39
C ASN A 429 -3.09 -4.85 -12.15
N THR A 430 -4.33 -5.33 -11.95
CA THR A 430 -5.51 -4.92 -12.75
C THR A 430 -6.65 -4.41 -11.87
N TYR A 431 -7.25 -3.28 -12.22
CA TYR A 431 -8.44 -2.71 -11.60
C TYR A 431 -9.58 -2.65 -12.62
N ILE A 432 -10.75 -3.18 -12.23
CA ILE A 432 -11.96 -3.20 -13.05
C ILE A 432 -13.06 -2.44 -12.32
N TYR A 433 -13.75 -1.56 -13.04
CA TYR A 433 -14.91 -0.81 -12.57
C TYR A 433 -16.13 -1.11 -13.44
N SER A 434 -17.26 -1.37 -12.77
CA SER A 434 -18.58 -1.53 -13.38
C SER A 434 -19.45 -0.31 -13.07
N GLY A 435 -19.64 0.57 -14.03
CA GLY A 435 -20.59 1.67 -13.95
C GLY A 435 -22.06 1.21 -13.98
N MET A 436 -22.32 -0.04 -14.36
CA MET A 436 -23.66 -0.63 -14.34
C MET A 436 -24.12 -0.92 -12.90
N SER A 437 -23.23 -1.47 -12.07
CA SER A 437 -23.51 -1.86 -10.68
C SER A 437 -22.87 -0.93 -9.64
N GLN A 438 -22.04 0.02 -10.05
CA GLN A 438 -21.26 0.91 -9.19
C GLN A 438 -20.33 0.14 -8.24
N THR A 439 -19.74 -0.94 -8.75
CA THR A 439 -18.81 -1.81 -8.02
C THR A 439 -17.46 -1.89 -8.75
N SER A 440 -16.41 -2.27 -8.02
CA SER A 440 -15.08 -2.41 -8.58
C SER A 440 -14.24 -3.42 -7.80
N ALA A 441 -13.26 -4.02 -8.47
CA ALA A 441 -12.35 -4.99 -7.88
C ALA A 441 -10.93 -4.86 -8.45
N THR A 442 -9.95 -5.38 -7.70
CA THR A 442 -8.54 -5.48 -8.11
C THR A 442 -8.14 -6.94 -8.20
N PHE A 443 -7.42 -7.32 -9.25
CA PHE A 443 -7.01 -8.70 -9.53
C PHE A 443 -5.52 -8.78 -9.87
N GLN A 444 -4.88 -9.89 -9.48
CA GLN A 444 -3.51 -10.21 -9.87
C GLN A 444 -3.48 -11.20 -11.05
N LEU A 445 -3.72 -10.68 -12.25
CA LEU A 445 -3.82 -11.43 -13.52
C LEU A 445 -2.51 -11.92 -14.11
#